data_AF-A0A940C732-F1
#
_entry.id   AF-A0A940C732-F1
#
_cell.length_a   1.000
_cell.length_b   1.000
_cell.length_c   1.000
_cell.angle_alpha   90.00
_cell.angle_beta   90.00
_cell.angle_gamma   90.00
#
_symmetry.space_group_name_H-M   'P 1'
#
loop_
_entity.id
_entity.type
_entity.pdbx_description
1 polymer ?
#
loop_
_entity_poly.entity_id
_entity_poly.type
_entity_poly.pdbx_seq_one_letter_code
_entity_poly.pdbx_strand_id
1 'polypeptide(L)'
;MENEFAGMIGFSKIPEDSGFKKDMKNYVNKKYKFAFVVLPILYIIIYQITAIITGIKDEINYARMLIPGLVLLGIFVLVALVILIVYLLSVKKLEKGAKDGMVIKIKKQYKEDDSIKKCILILETEDGKKIKVKGKKAITVCPYISEGDKVRYHYGYPFPVEIYNKDASGVNVCPFCGFENELKSFKCAHCNNMLLK
;
A
#
# COMPACT_ATOMS: atom_id res chain seq x y z
N MET A 1 -19.94 7.75 31.74
CA MET A 1 -19.05 7.23 30.67
C MET A 1 -17.97 8.28 30.38
N GLU A 2 -17.23 8.67 31.41
CA GLU A 2 -16.18 9.69 31.35
C GLU A 2 -14.92 9.01 31.88
N ASN A 3 -14.04 8.57 30.97
CA ASN A 3 -12.61 8.23 31.15
C ASN A 3 -12.06 7.26 30.07
N GLU A 4 -12.51 7.35 28.82
CA GLU A 4 -11.87 6.62 27.68
C GLU A 4 -10.90 7.49 26.86
N PHE A 5 -10.60 8.71 27.31
CA PHE A 5 -9.55 9.56 26.72
C PHE A 5 -8.24 9.47 27.50
N ALA A 6 -7.89 8.28 28.00
CA ALA A 6 -6.51 8.00 28.41
C ALA A 6 -5.59 8.32 27.23
N GLY A 7 -4.55 9.13 27.44
CA GLY A 7 -3.77 9.81 26.40
C GLY A 7 -3.37 8.94 25.21
N MET A 8 -3.22 9.54 24.04
CA MET A 8 -2.86 8.84 22.78
C MET A 8 -1.36 8.50 22.70
N ILE A 9 -0.79 8.19 23.86
CA ILE A 9 0.56 7.71 24.06
C ILE A 9 0.49 6.20 24.13
N GLY A 10 0.99 5.53 23.10
CA GLY A 10 0.95 4.09 22.99
C GLY A 10 0.71 3.64 21.56
N PHE A 11 0.88 2.33 21.35
CA PHE A 11 0.52 1.69 20.11
C PHE A 11 -0.90 1.13 20.17
N SER A 12 -1.59 1.24 19.05
CA SER A 12 -2.96 0.77 18.89
C SER A 12 -3.05 -0.75 18.98
N LYS A 13 -4.14 -1.24 19.59
CA LYS A 13 -4.55 -2.65 19.59
C LYS A 13 -5.45 -3.00 18.40
N ILE A 14 -5.91 -2.00 17.64
CA ILE A 14 -6.78 -2.19 16.46
C ILE A 14 -6.20 -3.14 15.40
N PRO A 15 -4.88 -3.20 15.15
CA PRO A 15 -4.30 -4.20 14.25
C PRO A 15 -4.61 -5.66 14.61
N GLU A 16 -4.96 -5.95 15.87
CA GLU A 16 -5.33 -7.28 16.33
C GLU A 16 -6.77 -7.64 16.00
N ASP A 17 -7.64 -6.64 15.81
CA ASP A 17 -9.05 -6.79 15.50
C ASP A 17 -9.29 -7.52 14.17
N SER A 18 -10.26 -8.43 14.19
CA SER A 18 -10.60 -9.25 13.02
C SER A 18 -11.24 -8.43 11.90
N GLY A 19 -12.03 -7.41 12.24
CA GLY A 19 -12.64 -6.47 11.31
C GLY A 19 -11.57 -5.64 10.60
N PHE A 20 -10.63 -5.07 11.36
CA PHE A 20 -9.51 -4.32 10.80
C PHE A 20 -8.65 -5.16 9.84
N LYS A 21 -8.29 -6.40 10.23
CA LYS A 21 -7.55 -7.34 9.37
C LYS A 21 -8.29 -7.62 8.08
N LYS A 22 -9.61 -7.83 8.17
CA LYS A 22 -10.48 -8.05 7.00
C LYS A 22 -10.49 -6.82 6.09
N ASP A 23 -10.58 -5.62 6.63
CA ASP A 23 -10.57 -4.38 5.86
C ASP A 23 -9.22 -4.15 5.16
N MET A 24 -8.11 -4.41 5.84
CA MET A 24 -6.77 -4.32 5.22
C MET A 24 -6.58 -5.35 4.10
N LYS A 25 -7.06 -6.59 4.30
CA LYS A 25 -7.05 -7.62 3.25
C LYS A 25 -7.94 -7.20 2.08
N ASN A 26 -9.12 -6.66 2.33
CA ASN A 26 -10.03 -6.15 1.30
C ASN A 26 -9.42 -4.99 0.52
N TYR A 27 -8.71 -4.09 1.19
CA TYR A 27 -7.98 -3.01 0.54
C TYR A 27 -6.94 -3.54 -0.45
N VAL A 28 -6.14 -4.53 -0.03
CA VAL A 28 -5.18 -5.21 -0.92
C VAL A 28 -5.93 -5.92 -2.05
N ASN A 29 -6.98 -6.69 -1.76
CA ASN A 29 -7.77 -7.38 -2.78
C ASN A 29 -8.30 -6.42 -3.84
N LYS A 30 -8.90 -5.30 -3.45
CA LYS A 30 -9.47 -4.31 -4.37
C LYS A 30 -8.40 -3.75 -5.31
N LYS A 31 -7.19 -3.50 -4.80
CA LYS A 31 -6.06 -3.01 -5.60
C LYS A 31 -5.67 -3.97 -6.72
N TYR A 32 -5.65 -5.28 -6.45
CA TYR A 32 -5.23 -6.29 -7.44
C TYR A 32 -6.39 -6.84 -8.28
N LYS A 33 -7.63 -6.83 -7.76
CA LYS A 33 -8.83 -7.30 -8.48
C LYS A 33 -9.03 -6.58 -9.80
N PHE A 34 -8.73 -5.28 -9.86
CA PHE A 34 -8.81 -4.50 -11.10
C PHE A 34 -7.94 -5.09 -12.21
N ALA A 35 -6.72 -5.55 -11.89
CA ALA A 35 -5.82 -6.12 -12.89
C ALA A 35 -6.37 -7.43 -13.50
N PHE A 36 -6.99 -8.28 -12.69
CA PHE A 36 -7.58 -9.54 -13.16
C PHE A 36 -8.81 -9.36 -14.05
N VAL A 37 -9.51 -8.22 -13.94
CA VAL A 37 -10.66 -7.89 -14.80
C VAL A 37 -10.22 -7.19 -16.09
N VAL A 38 -9.27 -6.26 -15.99
CA VAL A 38 -8.86 -5.43 -17.12
C VAL A 38 -7.98 -6.19 -18.11
N LEU A 39 -7.09 -7.07 -17.65
CA LEU A 39 -6.17 -7.79 -18.54
C LEU A 39 -6.89 -8.69 -19.57
N PRO A 40 -7.89 -9.52 -19.19
CA PRO A 40 -8.64 -10.30 -20.16
C PRO A 40 -9.39 -9.44 -21.19
N ILE A 41 -9.97 -8.32 -20.75
CA ILE A 41 -10.69 -7.39 -21.63
C ILE A 41 -9.72 -6.78 -22.66
N LEU A 42 -8.55 -6.31 -22.21
CA LEU A 42 -7.52 -5.78 -23.09
C LEU A 42 -7.03 -6.82 -24.10
N TYR A 43 -6.82 -8.07 -23.66
CA TYR A 43 -6.47 -9.16 -24.56
C TYR A 43 -7.51 -9.36 -25.67
N ILE A 44 -8.80 -9.43 -25.32
CA ILE A 44 -9.89 -9.59 -26.29
C ILE A 44 -9.89 -8.42 -27.28
N ILE A 45 -9.81 -7.18 -26.79
CA ILE A 45 -9.82 -5.98 -27.64
C ILE A 45 -8.64 -6.01 -28.62
N ILE A 46 -7.43 -6.27 -28.13
CA ILE A 46 -6.22 -6.31 -28.96
C ILE A 46 -6.33 -7.43 -30.00
N TYR A 47 -6.78 -8.63 -29.60
CA TYR A 47 -6.98 -9.75 -30.50
C TYR A 47 -7.98 -9.41 -31.63
N GLN A 48 -9.13 -8.81 -31.29
CA GLN A 48 -10.13 -8.40 -32.28
C GLN A 48 -9.60 -7.34 -33.24
N ILE A 49 -8.88 -6.33 -32.73
CA ILE A 49 -8.23 -5.31 -33.58
C ILE A 49 -7.25 -5.96 -34.55
N THR A 50 -6.42 -6.90 -34.08
CA THR A 50 -5.47 -7.61 -34.96
C THR A 50 -6.19 -8.40 -36.04
N ALA A 51 -7.29 -9.08 -35.71
CA ALA A 51 -8.13 -9.82 -36.66
C ALA A 51 -8.74 -8.92 -37.75
N ILE A 52 -9.25 -7.74 -37.37
CA ILE A 52 -9.82 -6.77 -38.30
C ILE A 52 -8.74 -6.23 -39.25
N ILE A 53 -7.56 -5.84 -38.73
CA ILE A 53 -6.48 -5.27 -39.54
C ILE A 53 -5.97 -6.28 -40.56
N THR A 54 -5.76 -7.53 -40.16
CA THR A 54 -5.38 -8.60 -41.09
C THR A 54 -6.49 -8.94 -42.06
N GLY A 55 -7.75 -8.77 -41.66
CA GLY A 55 -8.90 -9.02 -42.50
C GLY A 55 -9.14 -8.00 -43.59
N ILE A 56 -8.85 -6.73 -43.33
CA ILE A 56 -8.87 -5.66 -44.35
C ILE A 56 -7.79 -5.88 -45.42
N LYS A 57 -6.74 -6.66 -45.12
CA LYS A 57 -5.64 -6.96 -46.06
C LYS A 57 -5.89 -8.18 -46.95
N ASP A 58 -7.09 -8.78 -46.93
CA ASP A 58 -7.49 -9.97 -47.71
C ASP A 58 -6.62 -11.23 -47.52
N GLU A 59 -5.77 -11.28 -46.48
CA GLU A 59 -4.89 -12.42 -46.15
C GLU A 59 -5.42 -13.28 -44.99
N ILE A 60 -6.75 -13.43 -44.83
CA ILE A 60 -7.28 -14.19 -43.67
C ILE A 60 -7.16 -15.69 -43.90
N ASN A 61 -6.03 -16.24 -43.50
CA ASN A 61 -5.96 -17.63 -43.10
C ASN A 61 -6.17 -17.71 -41.59
N TYR A 62 -7.39 -18.02 -41.15
CA TYR A 62 -7.75 -18.12 -39.73
C TYR A 62 -6.83 -19.07 -38.96
N ALA A 63 -6.32 -20.13 -39.60
CA ALA A 63 -5.36 -21.05 -38.96
C ALA A 63 -4.00 -20.36 -38.70
N ARG A 64 -3.57 -19.45 -39.56
CA ARG A 64 -2.35 -18.64 -39.33
C ARG A 64 -2.53 -17.58 -38.24
N MET A 65 -3.76 -17.13 -37.98
CA MET A 65 -4.06 -16.18 -36.89
C MET A 65 -4.07 -16.81 -35.49
N LEU A 66 -4.20 -18.14 -35.40
CA LEU A 66 -4.16 -18.85 -34.12
C LEU A 66 -2.78 -18.74 -33.46
N ILE A 67 -1.69 -18.85 -34.24
CA ILE A 67 -0.31 -18.77 -33.72
C ILE A 67 -0.03 -17.44 -33.01
N PRO A 68 -0.21 -16.26 -33.63
CA PRO A 68 0.00 -14.98 -32.95
C PRO A 68 -1.00 -14.75 -31.80
N GLY A 69 -2.24 -15.26 -31.93
CA GLY A 69 -3.23 -15.22 -30.84
C GLY A 69 -2.79 -15.99 -29.59
N LEU A 70 -2.19 -17.17 -29.78
CA LEU A 70 -1.64 -18.00 -28.69
C LEU A 70 -0.39 -17.37 -28.07
N VAL A 71 0.48 -16.78 -28.88
CA VAL A 71 1.65 -16.04 -28.37
C VAL A 71 1.19 -14.86 -27.51
N LEU A 72 0.23 -14.07 -28.00
CA LEU A 72 -0.34 -12.95 -27.25
C LEU A 72 -0.99 -13.43 -25.96
N LEU A 73 -1.79 -14.49 -26.01
CA LEU A 73 -2.41 -15.09 -24.83
C LEU A 73 -1.35 -15.48 -23.80
N GLY A 74 -0.26 -16.13 -24.23
CA GLY A 74 0.86 -16.52 -23.37
C GLY A 74 1.46 -15.33 -22.62
N ILE A 75 1.64 -14.19 -23.28
CA ILE A 75 2.14 -12.96 -22.64
C ILE A 75 1.17 -12.47 -21.56
N PHE A 76 -0.13 -12.42 -21.86
CA PHE A 76 -1.15 -11.98 -20.89
C PHE A 76 -1.25 -12.93 -19.69
N VAL A 77 -1.17 -14.24 -19.91
CA VAL A 77 -1.14 -15.24 -18.84
C VAL A 77 0.09 -15.06 -17.96
N LEU A 78 1.28 -14.85 -18.55
CA LEU A 78 2.52 -14.63 -17.81
C LEU A 78 2.42 -13.37 -16.93
N VAL A 79 1.90 -12.28 -17.48
CA VAL A 79 1.66 -11.03 -16.73
C VAL A 79 0.67 -11.26 -15.58
N ALA A 80 -0.42 -11.98 -15.83
CA ALA A 80 -1.42 -12.31 -14.81
C ALA A 80 -0.83 -13.16 -13.67
N LEU A 81 0.03 -14.14 -14.00
CA LEU A 81 0.74 -14.96 -13.01
C LEU A 81 1.69 -14.12 -12.15
N VAL A 82 2.45 -13.20 -12.74
CA VAL A 82 3.32 -12.29 -11.98
C VAL A 82 2.50 -11.43 -11.01
N ILE A 83 1.38 -10.88 -11.47
CA ILE A 83 0.47 -10.08 -10.62
C ILE A 83 -0.10 -10.93 -9.49
N LEU A 84 -0.48 -12.18 -9.76
CA LEU A 84 -0.95 -13.12 -8.75
C LEU A 84 0.11 -13.38 -7.68
N ILE A 85 1.35 -13.64 -8.08
CA ILE A 85 2.48 -13.83 -7.14
C ILE A 85 2.66 -12.58 -6.28
N VAL A 86 2.67 -11.38 -6.88
CA VAL A 86 2.80 -10.11 -6.14
C VAL A 86 1.64 -9.88 -5.16
N TYR A 87 0.42 -10.26 -5.55
CA TYR A 87 -0.75 -10.21 -4.68
C TYR A 87 -0.58 -11.14 -3.47
N LEU A 88 -0.22 -12.41 -3.70
CA LEU A 88 0.00 -13.39 -2.64
C LEU A 88 1.12 -12.95 -1.68
N LEU A 89 2.22 -12.40 -2.21
CA LEU A 89 3.28 -11.82 -1.40
C LEU A 89 2.82 -10.62 -0.58
N SER A 90 1.87 -9.83 -1.10
CA SER A 90 1.30 -8.68 -0.39
C SER A 90 0.40 -9.13 0.76
N VAL A 91 -0.42 -10.16 0.56
CA VAL A 91 -1.24 -10.77 1.61
C VAL A 91 -0.36 -11.42 2.69
N LYS A 92 0.64 -12.21 2.29
CA LYS A 92 1.60 -12.83 3.23
C LYS A 92 2.38 -11.78 4.05
N LYS A 93 2.59 -10.58 3.53
CA LYS A 93 3.21 -9.49 4.30
C LYS A 93 2.31 -8.95 5.40
N LEU A 94 0.98 -8.92 5.20
CA LEU A 94 0.04 -8.50 6.24
C LEU A 94 0.07 -9.46 7.44
N GLU A 95 0.26 -10.75 7.18
CA GLU A 95 0.33 -11.80 8.20
C GLU A 95 1.59 -11.72 9.07
N LYS A 96 2.65 -11.00 8.63
CA LYS A 96 3.86 -10.79 9.43
C LYS A 96 3.63 -9.92 10.67
N GLY A 97 2.48 -9.24 10.76
CA GLY A 97 2.14 -8.38 11.88
C GLY A 97 2.97 -7.09 11.90
N ALA A 98 3.27 -6.62 13.11
CA ALA A 98 3.97 -5.38 13.36
C ALA A 98 5.25 -5.60 14.17
N LYS A 99 6.18 -4.65 14.08
CA LYS A 99 7.40 -4.62 14.87
C LYS A 99 7.62 -3.25 15.47
N ASP A 100 7.88 -3.22 16.75
CA ASP A 100 8.18 -2.00 17.49
C ASP A 100 9.66 -1.66 17.28
N GLY A 101 9.96 -0.38 17.37
CA GLY A 101 11.30 0.12 17.12
C GLY A 101 11.42 1.61 17.35
N MET A 102 12.58 2.14 16.96
CA MET A 102 12.91 3.55 17.09
C MET A 102 13.39 4.12 15.76
N VAL A 103 13.15 5.40 15.58
CA VAL A 103 13.70 6.16 14.45
C VAL A 103 15.17 6.42 14.72
N ILE A 104 16.06 5.78 13.96
CA ILE A 104 17.51 5.97 14.12
C ILE A 104 18.08 7.00 13.15
N LYS A 105 17.36 7.29 12.06
CA LYS A 105 17.80 8.29 11.08
C LYS A 105 16.66 8.83 10.25
N ILE A 106 16.66 10.14 10.03
CA ILE A 106 15.78 10.81 9.07
C ILE A 106 16.64 11.58 8.06
N LYS A 107 16.43 11.32 6.76
CA LYS A 107 17.02 12.13 5.69
C LYS A 107 15.90 12.85 4.94
N LYS A 108 15.91 14.17 5.00
CA LYS A 108 14.97 15.05 4.30
C LYS A 108 15.69 15.78 3.16
N GLN A 109 15.01 15.91 2.03
CA GLN A 109 15.40 16.80 0.94
C GLN A 109 14.24 17.75 0.71
N TYR A 110 14.50 19.04 0.76
CA TYR A 110 13.51 20.09 0.57
C TYR A 110 13.50 20.58 -0.89
N LYS A 111 12.38 21.19 -1.28
CA LYS A 111 12.28 22.03 -2.47
C LYS A 111 12.60 23.48 -2.08
N GLU A 112 12.58 24.37 -3.06
CA GLU A 112 12.80 25.81 -2.88
C GLU A 112 11.71 26.49 -2.03
N ASP A 113 10.51 25.91 -1.97
CA ASP A 113 9.38 26.37 -1.15
C ASP A 113 9.39 25.77 0.29
N ASP A 114 10.52 25.24 0.74
CA ASP A 114 10.69 24.50 2.00
C ASP A 114 9.79 23.25 2.17
N SER A 115 9.07 22.84 1.12
CA SER A 115 8.29 21.60 1.15
C SER A 115 9.20 20.37 1.03
N ILE A 116 8.86 19.28 1.74
CA ILE A 116 9.64 18.05 1.68
C ILE A 116 9.48 17.39 0.30
N LYS A 117 10.53 17.43 -0.51
CA LYS A 117 10.63 16.73 -1.82
C LYS A 117 10.78 15.23 -1.64
N LYS A 118 11.68 14.81 -0.74
CA LYS A 118 11.96 13.40 -0.45
C LYS A 118 12.22 13.23 1.03
N CYS A 119 11.66 12.17 1.60
CA CYS A 119 12.04 11.69 2.92
C CYS A 119 12.46 10.22 2.87
N ILE A 120 13.50 9.89 3.62
CA ILE A 120 13.91 8.53 3.94
C ILE A 120 13.96 8.42 5.46
N LEU A 121 13.20 7.47 5.97
CA LEU A 121 13.15 7.11 7.37
C LEU A 121 13.88 5.77 7.54
N ILE A 122 14.79 5.70 8.50
CA ILE A 122 15.44 4.46 8.91
C ILE A 122 15.01 4.15 10.33
N LEU A 123 14.37 3.00 10.48
CA LEU A 123 13.91 2.46 11.75
C LEU A 123 14.81 1.31 12.16
N GLU A 124 15.09 1.17 13.44
CA GLU A 124 15.66 -0.02 14.03
C GLU A 124 14.60 -0.67 14.90
N THR A 125 14.21 -1.89 14.54
CA THR A 125 13.26 -2.68 15.33
C THR A 125 13.95 -3.27 16.54
N GLU A 126 13.17 -3.65 17.55
CA GLU A 126 13.69 -4.22 18.81
C GLU A 126 14.54 -5.50 18.61
N ASP A 127 14.33 -6.23 17.51
CA ASP A 127 15.14 -7.37 17.10
C ASP A 127 16.41 -6.98 16.32
N GLY A 128 16.81 -5.70 16.33
CA GLY A 128 18.03 -5.17 15.71
C GLY A 128 17.95 -5.01 14.19
N LYS A 129 16.78 -5.24 13.58
CA LYS A 129 16.62 -5.15 12.12
C LYS A 129 16.38 -3.71 11.68
N LYS A 130 17.13 -3.28 10.66
CA LYS A 130 16.97 -1.96 10.05
C LYS A 130 15.91 -1.98 8.93
N ILE A 131 14.90 -1.12 9.05
CA ILE A 131 13.83 -0.96 8.07
C ILE A 131 13.92 0.43 7.44
N LYS A 132 14.01 0.48 6.11
CA LYS A 132 14.03 1.73 5.34
C LYS A 132 12.66 2.02 4.75
N VAL A 133 12.04 3.13 5.16
CA VAL A 133 10.79 3.65 4.59
C VAL A 133 11.11 4.84 3.69
N LYS A 134 10.51 4.90 2.50
CA LYS A 134 10.80 5.91 1.47
C LYS A 134 9.55 6.34 0.71
N GLY A 135 9.67 7.44 -0.03
CA GLY A 135 8.62 7.97 -0.89
C GLY A 135 7.43 8.50 -0.10
N LYS A 136 6.23 8.43 -0.67
CA LYS A 136 4.99 8.96 -0.04
C LYS A 136 4.79 8.46 1.40
N LYS A 137 5.12 7.18 1.66
CA LYS A 137 5.02 6.56 2.98
C LYS A 137 5.85 7.28 4.05
N ALA A 138 7.09 7.66 3.71
CA ALA A 138 7.96 8.39 4.63
C ALA A 138 7.56 9.86 4.70
N ILE A 139 7.27 10.50 3.56
CA ILE A 139 6.89 11.91 3.49
C ILE A 139 5.69 12.22 4.39
N THR A 140 4.73 11.30 4.50
CA THR A 140 3.52 11.49 5.31
C THR A 140 3.80 11.53 6.82
N VAL A 141 4.86 10.85 7.29
CA VAL A 141 5.15 10.74 8.74
C VAL A 141 6.34 11.58 9.19
N CYS A 142 7.26 11.90 8.28
CA CYS A 142 8.47 12.66 8.59
C CYS A 142 8.27 14.07 9.20
N PRO A 143 7.15 14.79 8.97
CA PRO A 143 6.88 16.04 9.68
C PRO A 143 6.63 15.85 11.18
N TYR A 144 6.20 14.65 11.58
CA TYR A 144 5.63 14.37 12.90
C TYR A 144 6.51 13.53 13.81
N ILE A 145 7.69 13.15 13.33
CA ILE A 145 8.63 12.28 14.05
C ILE A 145 10.05 12.82 13.95
N SER A 146 10.81 12.58 15.00
CA SER A 146 12.22 12.90 15.17
C SER A 146 13.07 11.64 15.36
N GLU A 147 14.38 11.78 15.22
CA GLU A 147 15.32 10.72 15.61
C GLU A 147 15.19 10.47 17.13
N GLY A 148 15.13 9.20 17.53
CA GLY A 148 14.85 8.77 18.90
C GLY A 148 13.38 8.43 19.18
N ASP A 149 12.45 8.82 18.31
CA ASP A 149 11.03 8.54 18.54
C ASP A 149 10.71 7.05 18.41
N LYS A 150 9.85 6.56 19.31
CA LYS A 150 9.29 5.22 19.24
C LYS A 150 8.24 5.16 18.14
N VAL A 151 8.30 4.10 17.33
CA VAL A 151 7.35 3.84 16.25
C VAL A 151 7.08 2.34 16.12
N ARG A 152 5.92 2.01 15.54
CA ARG A 152 5.57 0.63 15.19
C ARG A 152 5.47 0.51 13.67
N TYR A 153 6.22 -0.44 13.11
CA TYR A 153 6.20 -0.74 11.69
C TYR A 153 5.27 -1.91 11.38
N HIS A 154 4.21 -1.65 10.63
CA HIS A 154 3.21 -2.62 10.19
C HIS A 154 3.56 -3.20 8.82
N TYR A 155 3.86 -4.50 8.75
CA TYR A 155 4.22 -5.13 7.48
C TYR A 155 3.02 -5.20 6.53
N GLY A 156 3.28 -4.90 5.26
CA GLY A 156 2.27 -4.94 4.19
C GLY A 156 1.33 -3.73 4.13
N TYR A 157 1.31 -2.87 5.16
CA TYR A 157 0.43 -1.71 5.17
C TYR A 157 0.85 -0.68 4.10
N PRO A 158 -0.12 -0.01 3.45
CA PRO A 158 0.16 1.08 2.52
C PRO A 158 0.97 2.19 3.20
N PHE A 159 0.56 2.64 4.38
CA PHE A 159 1.28 3.58 5.24
C PHE A 159 1.67 2.84 6.52
N PRO A 160 2.91 2.33 6.61
CA PRO A 160 3.26 1.28 7.56
C PRO A 160 3.80 1.79 8.88
N VAL A 161 3.96 3.10 9.08
CA VAL A 161 4.56 3.65 10.30
C VAL A 161 3.45 4.20 11.18
N GLU A 162 3.32 3.65 12.38
CA GLU A 162 2.48 4.18 13.44
C GLU A 162 3.34 4.95 14.45
N ILE A 163 2.91 6.17 14.77
CA ILE A 163 3.55 7.06 15.74
C ILE A 163 3.12 6.65 17.16
N TYR A 164 4.08 6.52 18.07
CA TYR A 164 3.81 6.13 19.47
C TYR A 164 3.13 7.26 20.27
N ASN A 165 3.69 8.47 20.24
CA ASN A 165 3.13 9.63 20.94
C ASN A 165 2.32 10.49 19.95
N LYS A 166 1.05 10.15 19.78
CA LYS A 166 0.16 10.86 18.83
C LYS A 166 -0.27 12.22 19.36
N ASP A 167 -0.28 12.40 20.68
CA ASP A 167 -0.60 13.69 21.32
C ASP A 167 0.46 14.74 20.99
N ALA A 168 1.74 14.37 21.04
CA ALA A 168 2.84 15.26 20.66
C ALA A 168 2.86 15.59 19.17
N SER A 169 2.46 14.65 18.30
CA SER A 169 2.39 14.90 16.85
C SER A 169 1.15 15.68 16.42
N GLY A 170 0.08 15.66 17.22
CA GLY A 170 -1.20 16.30 16.90
C GLY A 170 -1.99 15.62 15.77
N VAL A 171 -1.54 14.47 15.27
CA VAL A 171 -2.13 13.82 14.08
C VAL A 171 -2.18 12.30 14.17
N ASN A 172 -3.25 11.72 13.61
CA ASN A 172 -3.38 10.29 13.36
C ASN A 172 -3.38 10.00 11.85
N VAL A 173 -2.27 9.45 11.35
CA VAL A 173 -2.10 9.11 9.94
C VAL A 173 -2.82 7.81 9.62
N CYS A 174 -3.73 7.85 8.64
CA CYS A 174 -4.47 6.65 8.23
C CYS A 174 -3.55 5.58 7.63
N PRO A 175 -3.56 4.33 8.12
CA PRO A 175 -2.68 3.26 7.60
C PRO A 175 -3.02 2.84 6.17
N PHE A 176 -4.24 3.13 5.70
CA PHE A 176 -4.74 2.76 4.37
C PHE A 176 -4.37 3.77 3.28
N CYS A 177 -4.64 5.06 3.54
CA CYS A 177 -4.53 6.11 2.52
C CYS A 177 -3.54 7.24 2.86
N GLY A 178 -3.01 7.27 4.09
CA GLY A 178 -2.05 8.26 4.54
C GLY A 178 -2.65 9.63 4.79
N PHE A 179 -3.98 9.75 4.77
CA PHE A 179 -4.65 10.98 5.14
C PHE A 179 -4.44 11.28 6.62
N GLU A 180 -4.17 12.53 6.93
CA GLU A 180 -4.01 13.04 8.29
C GLU A 180 -5.38 13.27 8.90
N ASN A 181 -5.61 12.72 10.09
CA ASN A 181 -6.89 12.84 10.77
C ASN A 181 -6.68 13.45 12.16
N GLU A 182 -7.73 14.11 12.64
CA GLU A 182 -7.79 14.55 14.02
C GLU A 182 -7.66 13.36 14.97
N LEU A 183 -6.94 13.58 16.07
CA LEU A 183 -6.71 12.59 17.11
C LEU A 183 -7.99 11.93 17.64
N LYS A 184 -9.08 12.69 17.76
CA LYS A 184 -10.36 12.18 18.28
C LYS A 184 -11.07 11.22 17.33
N SER A 185 -10.74 11.25 16.04
CA SER A 185 -11.40 10.45 15.01
C SER A 185 -11.13 8.96 15.16
N PHE A 186 -12.17 8.13 15.04
CA PHE A 186 -12.04 6.67 15.00
C PHE A 186 -11.96 6.11 13.57
N LYS A 187 -12.48 6.87 12.60
CA LYS A 187 -12.46 6.53 11.17
C LYS A 187 -11.80 7.65 10.40
N CYS A 188 -11.17 7.27 9.30
CA CYS A 188 -10.52 8.22 8.41
C CYS A 188 -11.57 9.06 7.66
N ALA A 189 -11.43 10.39 7.69
CA ALA A 189 -12.34 11.30 6.98
C ALA A 189 -12.34 11.08 5.46
N HIS A 190 -11.23 10.62 4.89
CA HIS A 190 -11.09 10.42 3.45
C HIS A 190 -11.56 9.03 2.98
N CYS A 191 -11.21 7.95 3.70
CA CYS A 191 -11.47 6.58 3.24
C CYS A 191 -12.43 5.78 4.12
N ASN A 192 -12.92 6.36 5.21
CA ASN A 192 -13.86 5.77 6.17
C ASN A 192 -13.41 4.47 6.85
N ASN A 193 -12.15 4.07 6.68
CA ASN A 193 -11.56 2.92 7.38
C ASN A 193 -11.17 3.30 8.81
N MET A 194 -11.13 2.31 9.70
CA MET A 194 -10.68 2.49 11.09
C MET A 194 -9.24 3.01 11.15
N LEU A 195 -8.98 3.93 12.08
CA LEU A 195 -7.65 4.49 12.35
C LEU A 195 -6.92 3.67 13.41
N LEU A 196 -5.59 3.78 13.48
CA LEU A 196 -4.80 3.18 14.56
C LEU A 196 -4.84 4.13 15.75
N LYS A 197 -5.68 3.81 16.74
CA LYS A 197 -5.86 4.59 17.96
C LYS A 197 -5.44 3.76 19.16
#